data_AF-A0A922VG03-F1
#
_entry.id   AF-A0A922VG03-F1
#
_cell.length_a   1.000
_cell.length_b   1.000
_cell.length_c   1.000
_cell.angle_alpha   90.00
_cell.angle_beta   90.00
_cell.angle_gamma   90.00
#
_symmetry.space_group_name_H-M   'P 1'
#
loop_
_entity.id
_entity.type
_entity.pdbx_description
1 polymer ?
#
loop_
_entity_poly.entity_id
_entity_poly.type
_entity_poly.pdbx_seq_one_letter_code
_entity_poly.pdbx_strand_id
1 'polypeptide(L)'
;AGQINRPGRGQWRATLAQYGTSDVLIPIVHLERQWPGGPIIGRFQARYGPDNRLLDSFALRVSNADALGVLLDAGVKRIDAAYQAALSGGVLRIDPALLARDPTAVEETAPTDDSLLPPDVVASAEVPAVALTVQVDTPTAGAFDASQATLRGIPGVRSVAITSLALGGVSVLRVSYEGDAATLRTALEARGWAVISGSGALRIQRRGPNLPPPEVPADNSITG
;
A
#
# COMPACT_ATOMS: atom_id res chain seq x y z
N ALA A 1 -22.57 -28.74 -18.20
CA ALA A 1 -21.14 -28.41 -18.34
C ALA A 1 -20.99 -26.89 -18.39
N GLY A 2 -20.66 -26.26 -17.25
CA GLY A 2 -20.55 -24.80 -17.10
C GLY A 2 -19.09 -24.39 -16.97
N GLN A 3 -18.67 -23.39 -17.73
CA GLN A 3 -17.29 -22.96 -17.90
C GLN A 3 -16.61 -22.58 -16.57
N ILE A 4 -15.57 -23.33 -16.24
CA ILE A 4 -14.67 -23.09 -15.12
C ILE A 4 -13.59 -22.09 -15.58
N ASN A 5 -13.46 -20.99 -14.83
CA ASN A 5 -12.24 -20.18 -14.69
C ASN A 5 -11.85 -19.19 -15.81
N ARG A 6 -12.69 -18.18 -16.06
CA ARG A 6 -12.20 -16.88 -16.55
C ARG A 6 -12.66 -15.77 -15.61
N PRO A 7 -11.77 -15.18 -14.79
CA PRO A 7 -12.07 -13.94 -14.09
C PRO A 7 -12.51 -12.90 -15.13
N GLY A 8 -13.77 -12.45 -15.04
CA GLY A 8 -14.36 -11.57 -16.03
C GLY A 8 -13.54 -10.28 -16.18
N ARG A 9 -13.51 -9.72 -17.40
CA ARG A 9 -12.80 -8.45 -17.71
C ARG A 9 -13.12 -7.31 -16.73
N GLY A 10 -14.30 -7.32 -16.10
CA GLY A 10 -14.69 -6.36 -15.07
C GLY A 10 -13.86 -6.48 -13.77
N GLN A 11 -13.46 -7.69 -13.39
CA GLN A 11 -12.63 -7.92 -12.21
C GLN A 11 -11.20 -7.38 -12.42
N TRP A 12 -10.64 -7.57 -13.61
CA TRP A 12 -9.35 -6.98 -13.99
C TRP A 12 -9.40 -5.44 -14.03
N ARG A 13 -10.51 -4.85 -14.49
CA ARG A 13 -10.68 -3.38 -14.46
C ARG A 13 -10.81 -2.84 -13.03
N ALA A 14 -11.47 -3.57 -12.13
CA ALA A 14 -11.59 -3.17 -10.72
C ALA A 14 -10.25 -3.25 -9.96
N THR A 15 -9.43 -4.27 -10.22
CA THR A 15 -8.08 -4.39 -9.64
C THR A 15 -7.14 -3.30 -10.17
N LEU A 16 -7.17 -2.98 -11.46
CA LEU A 16 -6.32 -1.92 -12.03
C LEU A 16 -6.69 -0.53 -11.52
N ALA A 17 -7.98 -0.27 -11.29
CA ALA A 17 -8.43 0.99 -10.68
C ALA A 17 -8.03 1.13 -9.20
N GLN A 18 -7.67 0.03 -8.53
CA GLN A 18 -7.38 -0.01 -7.09
C GLN A 18 -5.93 0.35 -6.71
N TYR A 19 -4.97 0.27 -7.64
CA TYR A 19 -3.53 0.42 -7.33
C TYR A 19 -2.84 1.69 -7.84
N GLY A 20 -3.48 2.53 -8.68
CA GLY A 20 -2.88 3.81 -9.10
C GLY A 20 -1.48 3.70 -9.74
N THR A 21 -1.13 2.52 -10.26
CA THR A 21 0.15 2.23 -10.93
C THR A 21 -0.01 2.40 -12.43
N SER A 22 0.83 3.24 -13.04
CA SER A 22 0.84 3.44 -14.50
C SER A 22 1.44 2.27 -15.29
N ASP A 23 2.17 1.36 -14.63
CA ASP A 23 2.75 0.15 -15.23
C ASP A 23 2.98 -0.96 -14.17
N VAL A 24 3.08 -2.22 -14.61
CA VAL A 24 3.31 -3.40 -13.75
C VAL A 24 4.42 -4.26 -14.33
N LEU A 25 5.41 -4.65 -13.53
CA LEU A 25 6.48 -5.56 -13.93
C LEU A 25 6.21 -6.98 -13.41
N ILE A 26 6.38 -7.97 -14.28
CA ILE A 26 6.06 -9.38 -13.99
C ILE A 26 7.28 -10.24 -14.38
N PRO A 27 8.25 -10.45 -13.49
CA PRO A 27 9.34 -11.39 -13.72
C PRO A 27 8.87 -12.83 -13.45
N ILE A 28 9.10 -13.73 -14.40
CA ILE A 28 8.76 -15.16 -14.27
C ILE A 28 10.03 -16.00 -14.45
N VAL A 29 10.23 -16.96 -13.54
CA VAL A 29 11.28 -17.97 -13.68
C VAL A 29 10.66 -19.37 -13.64
N HIS A 30 11.05 -20.22 -14.58
CA HIS A 30 10.75 -21.64 -14.56
C HIS A 30 12.05 -22.42 -14.39
N LEU A 31 12.14 -23.17 -13.29
CA LEU A 31 13.31 -23.99 -12.97
C LEU A 31 13.00 -25.45 -13.28
N GLU A 32 13.73 -26.01 -14.23
CA GLU A 32 13.66 -27.43 -14.57
C GLU A 32 14.92 -28.13 -14.09
N ARG A 33 14.72 -29.19 -13.32
CA ARG A 33 15.79 -30.08 -12.88
C ARG A 33 15.71 -31.36 -13.70
N GLN A 34 16.80 -31.70 -14.39
CA GLN A 34 16.79 -32.89 -15.27
C GLN A 34 16.79 -34.21 -14.48
N TRP A 35 17.43 -34.25 -13.31
CA TRP A 35 17.40 -35.34 -12.34
C TRP A 35 17.87 -34.85 -10.95
N PRO A 36 17.60 -35.56 -9.84
CA PRO A 36 18.11 -35.18 -8.52
C PRO A 36 19.63 -34.96 -8.53
N GLY A 37 20.09 -33.82 -8.02
CA GLY A 37 21.51 -33.42 -8.06
C GLY A 37 22.05 -32.98 -9.43
N GLY A 38 21.29 -33.18 -10.50
CA GLY A 38 21.65 -32.84 -11.87
C GLY A 38 21.57 -31.36 -12.21
N PRO A 39 21.87 -31.02 -13.48
CA PRO A 39 21.90 -29.65 -13.95
C PRO A 39 20.51 -29.00 -13.82
N ILE A 40 20.51 -27.73 -13.43
CA ILE A 40 19.30 -26.91 -13.35
C ILE A 40 19.30 -25.97 -14.55
N ILE A 41 18.18 -25.93 -15.25
CA ILE A 41 17.91 -24.95 -16.29
C ILE A 41 16.87 -23.97 -15.75
N GLY A 42 17.23 -22.70 -15.70
CA GLY A 42 16.31 -21.61 -15.40
C GLY A 42 15.91 -20.88 -16.66
N ARG A 43 14.63 -20.89 -17.00
CA ARG A 43 14.04 -20.08 -18.05
C ARG A 43 13.46 -18.81 -17.43
N PHE A 44 14.02 -17.67 -17.79
CA PHE A 44 13.65 -16.36 -17.27
C PHE A 44 12.85 -15.61 -18.32
N GLN A 45 11.81 -14.91 -17.88
CA GLN A 45 11.00 -14.04 -18.71
C GLN A 45 10.78 -12.72 -17.98
N ALA A 46 11.16 -11.62 -18.63
CA ALA A 46 10.79 -10.28 -18.21
C ALA A 46 9.49 -9.92 -18.95
N ARG A 47 8.42 -9.67 -18.20
CA ARG A 47 7.11 -9.26 -18.76
C ARG A 47 6.62 -7.98 -18.10
N TYR A 48 5.70 -7.27 -18.76
CA TYR A 48 5.18 -6.02 -18.25
C TYR A 48 3.74 -5.73 -18.69
N GLY A 49 3.12 -4.81 -17.99
CA GLY A 49 1.77 -4.31 -18.23
C GLY A 49 0.65 -5.29 -17.85
N PRO A 50 -0.60 -4.80 -17.80
CA PRO A 50 -1.77 -5.62 -17.50
C PRO A 50 -2.05 -6.71 -18.55
N ASP A 51 -1.61 -6.47 -19.79
CA ASP A 51 -1.74 -7.43 -20.90
C ASP A 51 -0.64 -8.51 -20.91
N ASN A 52 0.23 -8.52 -19.89
CA ASN A 52 1.31 -9.50 -19.73
C ASN A 52 2.22 -9.61 -20.96
N ARG A 53 2.68 -8.48 -21.50
CA ARG A 53 3.53 -8.42 -22.69
C ARG A 53 4.93 -8.94 -22.38
N LEU A 54 5.47 -9.78 -23.26
CA LEU A 54 6.85 -10.26 -23.14
C LEU A 54 7.81 -9.16 -23.56
N LEU A 55 8.77 -8.86 -22.70
CA LEU A 55 9.86 -7.93 -22.97
C LEU A 55 11.11 -8.67 -23.42
N ASP A 56 11.55 -9.63 -22.62
CA ASP A 56 12.73 -10.45 -22.93
C ASP A 56 12.56 -11.86 -22.35
N SER A 57 13.23 -12.84 -22.94
CA SER A 57 13.31 -14.19 -22.44
C SER A 57 14.67 -14.81 -22.69
N PHE A 58 15.24 -15.45 -21.67
CA PHE A 58 16.53 -16.12 -21.79
C PHE A 58 16.57 -17.35 -20.89
N ALA A 59 17.55 -18.22 -21.13
CA ALA A 59 17.79 -19.41 -20.32
C ALA A 59 19.19 -19.36 -19.73
N LEU A 60 19.32 -19.76 -18.47
CA LEU A 60 20.58 -20.02 -17.80
C LEU A 60 20.64 -21.49 -17.39
N ARG A 61 21.84 -22.05 -17.35
CA ARG A 61 22.08 -23.43 -16.94
C ARG A 61 23.22 -23.47 -15.94
N VAL A 62 23.05 -24.23 -14.88
CA VAL A 62 24.13 -24.62 -13.96
C VAL A 62 24.24 -26.12 -13.87
N SER A 63 25.46 -26.61 -13.65
CA SER A 63 25.80 -28.03 -13.66
C SER A 63 25.39 -28.77 -12.39
N ASN A 64 25.29 -28.07 -11.26
CA ASN A 64 25.04 -28.62 -9.94
C ASN A 64 23.87 -27.89 -9.24
N ALA A 65 23.31 -28.54 -8.22
CA ALA A 65 22.21 -27.97 -7.44
C ALA A 65 22.64 -26.79 -6.56
N ASP A 66 23.88 -26.83 -6.05
CA ASP A 66 24.40 -25.81 -5.13
C ASP A 66 24.61 -24.45 -5.82
N ALA A 67 24.84 -24.43 -7.15
CA ALA A 67 24.93 -23.19 -7.91
C ALA A 67 23.57 -22.60 -8.32
N LEU A 68 22.45 -23.11 -7.77
CA LEU A 68 21.13 -22.49 -8.00
C LEU A 68 21.12 -21.02 -7.57
N GLY A 69 21.76 -20.68 -6.44
CA GLY A 69 21.87 -19.30 -5.99
C GLY A 69 22.56 -18.41 -7.04
N VAL A 70 23.69 -18.87 -7.59
CA VAL A 70 24.43 -18.19 -8.65
C VAL A 70 23.60 -18.04 -9.92
N LEU A 71 22.82 -19.06 -10.29
CA LEU A 71 21.90 -19.00 -11.43
C LEU A 71 20.82 -17.93 -11.24
N LEU A 72 20.23 -17.86 -10.04
CA LEU A 72 19.19 -16.88 -9.73
C LEU A 72 19.76 -15.47 -9.69
N ASP A 73 20.93 -15.25 -9.08
CA ASP A 73 21.60 -13.95 -9.06
C ASP A 73 21.92 -13.44 -10.47
N ALA A 74 22.45 -14.31 -11.33
CA ALA A 74 22.70 -13.99 -12.73
C ALA A 74 21.39 -13.71 -13.50
N GLY A 75 20.33 -14.47 -13.22
CA GLY A 75 19.01 -14.27 -13.80
C GLY A 75 18.36 -12.95 -13.40
N VAL A 76 18.41 -12.59 -12.12
CA VAL A 76 17.88 -11.32 -11.60
C VAL A 76 18.62 -10.14 -12.22
N LYS A 77 19.96 -10.16 -12.25
CA LYS A 77 20.76 -9.09 -12.89
C LYS A 77 20.39 -8.88 -14.35
N ARG A 78 20.14 -9.97 -15.09
CA ARG A 78 19.80 -9.88 -16.51
C ARG A 78 18.35 -9.43 -16.75
N ILE A 79 17.41 -9.83 -15.91
CA ILE A 79 16.04 -9.28 -15.93
C ILE A 79 16.04 -7.78 -15.61
N ASP A 80 16.78 -7.35 -14.59
CA ASP A 80 16.91 -5.93 -14.22
C ASP A 80 17.49 -5.10 -15.37
N ALA A 81 18.57 -5.58 -15.99
CA ALA A 81 19.14 -4.94 -17.17
C ALA A 81 18.14 -4.86 -18.35
N ALA A 82 17.33 -5.90 -18.57
CA ALA A 82 16.30 -5.89 -19.61
C ALA A 82 15.21 -4.82 -19.34
N TYR A 83 14.76 -4.69 -18.10
CA TYR A 83 13.81 -3.64 -17.73
C TYR A 83 14.43 -2.24 -17.84
N GLN A 84 15.67 -2.03 -17.40
CA GLN A 84 16.36 -0.75 -17.56
C GLN A 84 16.57 -0.36 -19.04
N ALA A 85 16.92 -1.33 -19.89
CA ALA A 85 17.02 -1.13 -21.33
C ALA A 85 15.67 -0.76 -21.96
N ALA A 86 14.59 -1.41 -21.53
CA ALA A 86 13.25 -1.11 -22.01
C ALA A 86 12.71 0.25 -21.52
N LEU A 87 13.12 0.67 -20.32
CA LEU A 87 12.81 1.98 -19.78
C LEU A 87 13.56 3.08 -20.54
N SER A 88 14.86 2.93 -20.73
CA SER A 88 15.67 3.88 -21.51
C SER A 88 15.26 3.92 -22.98
N GLY A 89 14.78 2.80 -23.54
CA GLY A 89 14.23 2.71 -24.89
C GLY A 89 12.79 3.23 -25.04
N GLY A 90 12.13 3.67 -23.96
CA GLY A 90 10.76 4.20 -23.99
C GLY A 90 9.66 3.15 -24.23
N VAL A 91 10.01 1.86 -24.21
CA VAL A 91 9.06 0.73 -24.30
C VAL A 91 8.29 0.60 -22.98
N LEU A 92 9.01 0.71 -21.87
CA LEU A 92 8.44 0.99 -20.55
C LEU A 92 8.36 2.50 -20.42
N ARG A 93 7.14 3.02 -20.27
CA ARG A 93 6.93 4.44 -20.01
C ARG A 93 6.80 4.62 -18.52
N ILE A 94 7.82 5.19 -17.89
CA ILE A 94 7.59 5.94 -16.66
C ILE A 94 6.88 7.22 -17.08
N ASP A 95 5.65 7.37 -16.63
CA ASP A 95 4.90 8.60 -16.81
C ASP A 95 5.65 9.75 -16.10
N PRO A 96 6.10 10.82 -16.80
CA PRO A 96 6.73 11.96 -16.16
C PRO A 96 5.78 12.68 -15.18
N ALA A 97 4.47 12.47 -15.26
CA ALA A 97 3.52 12.90 -14.23
C ALA A 97 3.73 12.19 -12.88
N LEU A 98 4.44 11.05 -12.85
CA LEU A 98 4.84 10.33 -11.64
C LEU A 98 6.29 10.63 -11.20
N LEU A 99 7.11 11.25 -12.05
CA LEU A 99 8.44 11.78 -11.69
C LEU A 99 8.40 13.26 -11.30
N ALA A 100 7.25 13.92 -11.44
CA ALA A 100 7.01 15.22 -10.86
C ALA A 100 7.09 15.11 -9.33
N ARG A 101 8.29 15.36 -8.79
CA ARG A 101 8.43 16.00 -7.49
C ARG A 101 7.51 17.22 -7.51
N ASP A 102 6.75 17.39 -6.44
CA ASP A 102 5.77 18.46 -6.22
C ASP A 102 6.06 19.69 -7.08
N PRO A 103 5.22 20.04 -8.07
CA PRO A 103 5.31 21.36 -8.63
C PRO A 103 4.97 22.33 -7.49
N THR A 104 5.80 23.35 -7.37
CA THR A 104 5.64 24.52 -6.50
C THR A 104 6.02 24.32 -5.04
N ALA A 105 7.34 24.37 -4.78
CA ALA A 105 7.80 25.44 -3.90
C ALA A 105 7.14 26.74 -4.41
N VAL A 106 6.12 27.20 -3.69
CA VAL A 106 5.41 28.43 -3.96
C VAL A 106 6.44 29.55 -3.89
N GLU A 107 6.95 29.99 -5.04
CA GLU A 107 7.46 31.34 -5.13
C GLU A 107 6.27 32.26 -4.88
N GLU A 108 6.41 32.94 -3.76
CA GLU A 108 5.58 33.98 -3.20
C GLU A 108 5.35 35.12 -4.20
N THR A 109 4.11 35.28 -4.66
CA THR A 109 3.55 36.59 -5.01
C THR A 109 2.04 36.59 -4.76
N ALA A 110 1.61 37.23 -3.67
CA ALA A 110 0.27 37.80 -3.52
C ALA A 110 0.22 39.19 -4.20
N PRO A 111 -0.92 39.90 -4.21
CA PRO A 111 -2.25 39.57 -4.72
C PRO A 111 -2.66 40.56 -5.84
N THR A 112 -3.75 40.32 -6.57
CA THR A 112 -4.54 41.42 -7.15
C THR A 112 -6.01 41.08 -7.06
N ASP A 113 -6.67 41.88 -6.24
CA ASP A 113 -8.10 42.05 -6.08
C ASP A 113 -8.63 42.71 -7.37
N ASP A 114 -9.61 42.11 -8.04
CA ASP A 114 -10.68 42.90 -8.65
C ASP A 114 -11.97 42.08 -8.79
N SER A 115 -13.05 42.76 -8.43
CA SER A 115 -14.36 42.26 -8.08
C SER A 115 -15.30 42.40 -9.27
N LEU A 116 -16.14 41.39 -9.58
CA LEU A 116 -17.52 41.55 -10.11
C LEU A 116 -18.35 40.25 -9.87
N LEU A 117 -19.56 40.41 -9.31
CA LEU A 117 -20.48 39.39 -8.71
C LEU A 117 -21.49 38.75 -9.75
N PRO A 118 -22.58 38.00 -9.36
CA PRO A 118 -22.83 36.53 -9.46
C PRO A 118 -24.14 36.21 -10.29
N PRO A 119 -24.91 35.07 -10.20
CA PRO A 119 -24.85 33.85 -9.37
C PRO A 119 -25.05 32.49 -10.13
N ASP A 120 -25.18 31.40 -9.38
CA ASP A 120 -25.44 30.00 -9.76
C ASP A 120 -24.24 29.14 -10.20
N VAL A 121 -23.48 28.71 -9.20
CA VAL A 121 -23.30 27.29 -8.87
C VAL A 121 -22.85 27.23 -7.41
N VAL A 122 -23.51 26.43 -6.58
CA VAL A 122 -22.96 25.99 -5.30
C VAL A 122 -21.77 25.06 -5.56
N ALA A 123 -20.65 25.64 -5.97
CA ALA A 123 -19.35 25.01 -5.87
C ALA A 123 -19.00 25.04 -4.38
N SER A 124 -19.29 23.95 -3.67
CA SER A 124 -18.64 23.69 -2.39
C SER A 124 -17.14 23.77 -2.65
N ALA A 125 -16.48 24.78 -2.09
CA ALA A 125 -15.04 24.93 -2.13
C ALA A 125 -14.44 23.63 -1.59
N GLU A 126 -13.89 22.82 -2.50
CA GLU A 126 -13.39 21.50 -2.18
C GLU A 126 -12.05 21.70 -1.45
N VAL A 127 -12.12 21.81 -0.11
CA VAL A 127 -10.93 21.91 0.77
C VAL A 127 -9.98 20.75 0.39
N PRO A 128 -8.69 20.99 0.12
CA PRO A 128 -7.78 19.91 -0.28
C PRO A 128 -7.72 18.85 0.83
N ALA A 129 -8.21 17.64 0.54
CA ALA A 129 -8.15 16.52 1.46
C ALA A 129 -6.80 15.82 1.32
N VAL A 130 -6.08 15.69 2.43
CA VAL A 130 -4.78 15.01 2.50
C VAL A 130 -5.01 13.51 2.66
N ALA A 131 -4.32 12.71 1.86
CA ALA A 131 -4.34 11.26 2.00
C ALA A 131 -3.35 10.81 3.08
N LEU A 132 -3.87 10.24 4.17
CA LEU A 132 -3.11 9.76 5.31
C LEU A 132 -3.15 8.24 5.39
N THR A 133 -1.99 7.63 5.64
CA THR A 133 -1.89 6.17 5.88
C THR A 133 -2.14 5.88 7.35
N VAL A 134 -3.13 5.04 7.64
CA VAL A 134 -3.53 4.65 9.00
C VAL A 134 -3.38 3.14 9.17
N GLN A 135 -2.58 2.72 10.14
CA GLN A 135 -2.41 1.31 10.53
C GLN A 135 -3.27 1.01 11.75
N VAL A 136 -4.13 0.00 11.67
CA VAL A 136 -5.08 -0.33 12.75
C VAL A 136 -4.79 -1.74 13.24
N ASP A 137 -4.71 -1.92 14.55
CA ASP A 137 -4.69 -3.26 15.15
C ASP A 137 -6.09 -3.88 15.11
N THR A 138 -6.23 -5.00 14.37
CA THR A 138 -7.53 -5.61 14.05
C THR A 138 -7.54 -7.10 14.41
N PRO A 139 -7.69 -7.43 15.71
CA PRO A 139 -7.69 -8.81 16.18
C PRO A 139 -8.91 -9.61 15.71
N THR A 140 -10.03 -8.94 15.40
CA THR A 140 -11.27 -9.55 14.91
C THR A 140 -11.90 -8.70 13.80
N ALA A 141 -12.79 -9.29 12.99
CA ALA A 141 -13.56 -8.55 11.98
C ALA A 141 -14.42 -7.44 12.61
N GLY A 142 -15.03 -7.70 13.78
CA GLY A 142 -15.79 -6.69 14.51
C GLY A 142 -14.93 -5.51 15.00
N ALA A 143 -13.66 -5.76 15.36
CA ALA A 143 -12.72 -4.69 15.71
C ALA A 143 -12.36 -3.83 14.50
N PHE A 144 -12.22 -4.45 13.31
CA PHE A 144 -12.04 -3.74 12.06
C PHE A 144 -13.26 -2.86 11.72
N ASP A 145 -14.47 -3.41 11.75
CA ASP A 145 -15.69 -2.64 11.45
C ASP A 145 -15.89 -1.44 12.39
N ALA A 146 -15.62 -1.62 13.69
CA ALA A 146 -15.67 -0.56 14.68
C ALA A 146 -14.63 0.54 14.41
N SER A 147 -13.42 0.17 13.99
CA SER A 147 -12.37 1.14 13.63
C SER A 147 -12.75 1.97 12.40
N GLN A 148 -13.33 1.31 11.39
CA GLN A 148 -13.76 1.95 10.16
C GLN A 148 -14.95 2.89 10.41
N ALA A 149 -15.92 2.48 11.23
CA ALA A 149 -17.03 3.33 11.64
C ALA A 149 -16.54 4.57 12.42
N THR A 150 -15.54 4.38 13.29
CA THR A 150 -14.96 5.50 14.05
C THR A 150 -14.25 6.49 13.14
N LEU A 151 -13.42 6.01 12.21
CA LEU A 151 -12.71 6.86 11.24
C LEU A 151 -13.68 7.68 10.39
N ARG A 152 -14.77 7.06 9.88
CA ARG A 152 -15.80 7.79 9.11
C ARG A 152 -16.59 8.79 9.95
N GLY A 153 -16.68 8.58 11.26
CA GLY A 153 -17.36 9.49 12.19
C GLY A 153 -16.53 10.69 12.62
N ILE A 154 -15.29 10.85 12.13
CA ILE A 154 -14.44 12.01 12.41
C ILE A 154 -14.80 13.14 11.44
N PRO A 155 -15.19 14.33 11.93
CA PRO A 155 -15.41 15.50 11.09
C PRO A 155 -14.18 15.81 10.26
N GLY A 156 -14.36 15.97 8.95
CA GLY A 156 -13.27 16.18 7.98
C GLY A 156 -12.79 14.91 7.28
N VAL A 157 -13.21 13.70 7.70
CA VAL A 157 -12.91 12.48 6.93
C VAL A 157 -13.85 12.37 5.73
N ARG A 158 -13.30 12.52 4.52
CA ARG A 158 -14.05 12.35 3.27
C ARG A 158 -14.20 10.90 2.86
N SER A 159 -13.14 10.12 3.00
CA SER A 159 -13.13 8.72 2.58
C SER A 159 -12.17 7.89 3.40
N VAL A 160 -12.51 6.61 3.55
CA VAL A 160 -11.68 5.58 4.19
C VAL A 160 -11.64 4.39 3.23
N ALA A 161 -10.47 4.13 2.66
CA ALA A 161 -10.22 3.04 1.72
C ALA A 161 -9.35 1.96 2.36
N ILE A 162 -9.71 0.69 2.17
CA ILE A 162 -8.95 -0.45 2.69
C ILE A 162 -7.81 -0.73 1.71
N THR A 163 -6.56 -0.60 2.17
CA THR A 163 -5.37 -0.89 1.35
C THR A 163 -4.84 -2.30 1.61
N SER A 164 -4.91 -2.75 2.87
CA SER A 164 -4.58 -4.12 3.28
C SER A 164 -5.45 -4.52 4.47
N LEU A 165 -6.06 -5.72 4.41
CA LEU A 165 -6.88 -6.27 5.48
C LEU A 165 -6.18 -7.51 6.03
N ALA A 166 -5.79 -7.46 7.31
CA ALA A 166 -5.19 -8.57 8.02
C ALA A 166 -6.00 -8.84 9.29
N LEU A 167 -6.95 -9.77 9.21
CA LEU A 167 -7.73 -10.22 10.36
C LEU A 167 -6.81 -11.02 11.30
N GLY A 168 -6.71 -10.61 12.56
CA GLY A 168 -5.73 -11.16 13.51
C GLY A 168 -4.35 -10.48 13.46
N GLY A 169 -4.25 -9.36 12.74
CA GLY A 169 -3.02 -8.57 12.62
C GLY A 169 -3.30 -7.09 12.43
N VAL A 170 -2.41 -6.40 11.71
CA VAL A 170 -2.52 -4.96 11.46
C VAL A 170 -3.10 -4.71 10.06
N SER A 171 -4.25 -4.04 10.02
CA SER A 171 -4.87 -3.57 8.77
C SER A 171 -4.34 -2.19 8.40
N VAL A 172 -4.21 -1.91 7.10
CA VAL A 172 -3.75 -0.61 6.59
C VAL A 172 -4.89 0.05 5.81
N LEU A 173 -5.28 1.24 6.23
CA LEU A 173 -6.30 2.05 5.60
C LEU A 173 -5.70 3.36 5.09
N ARG A 174 -6.25 3.86 3.99
CA ARG A 174 -5.99 5.21 3.48
C ARG A 174 -7.19 6.09 3.83
N VAL A 175 -6.95 7.17 4.56
CA VAL A 175 -7.97 8.12 5.00
C VAL A 175 -7.75 9.43 4.27
N SER A 176 -8.75 9.91 3.53
CA SER A 176 -8.72 11.25 2.94
C SER A 176 -9.35 12.21 3.93
N TYR A 177 -8.56 13.18 4.40
CA TYR A 177 -8.93 14.06 5.51
C TYR A 177 -8.76 15.53 5.14
N GLU A 178 -9.79 16.34 5.37
CA GLU A 178 -9.75 17.80 5.23
C GLU A 178 -9.01 18.41 6.43
N GLY A 179 -7.68 18.44 6.34
CA GLY A 179 -6.82 19.00 7.38
C GLY A 179 -5.48 18.28 7.47
N ASP A 180 -4.79 18.46 8.59
CA ASP A 180 -3.47 17.86 8.83
C ASP A 180 -3.55 16.54 9.63
N ALA A 181 -2.43 15.82 9.71
CA ALA A 181 -2.34 14.59 10.48
C ALA A 181 -2.46 14.80 12.01
N ALA A 182 -2.14 16.01 12.49
CA ALA A 182 -2.16 16.33 13.91
C ALA A 182 -3.58 16.53 14.44
N THR A 183 -4.47 17.16 13.67
CA THR A 183 -5.88 17.32 14.02
C THR A 183 -6.63 15.98 13.95
N LEU A 184 -6.30 15.13 12.96
CA LEU A 184 -6.82 13.76 12.91
C LEU A 184 -6.41 12.94 14.15
N ARG A 185 -5.15 13.07 14.58
CA ARG A 185 -4.64 12.45 15.80
C ARG A 185 -5.42 12.92 17.03
N THR A 186 -5.59 14.22 17.21
CA THR A 186 -6.36 14.78 18.33
C THR A 186 -7.82 14.28 18.32
N ALA A 187 -8.45 14.18 17.15
CA ALA A 187 -9.82 13.69 17.02
C ALA A 187 -9.97 12.19 17.34
N LEU A 188 -8.94 11.39 17.06
CA LEU A 188 -8.85 9.97 17.41
C LEU A 188 -8.59 9.77 18.90
N GLU A 189 -7.67 10.55 19.48
CA GLU A 189 -7.36 10.53 20.91
C GLU A 189 -8.57 10.93 21.77
N ALA A 190 -9.32 11.96 21.33
CA ALA A 190 -10.57 12.37 21.98
C ALA A 190 -11.63 11.26 22.00
N ARG A 191 -11.57 10.32 21.05
CA ARG A 191 -12.44 9.14 20.95
C ARG A 191 -11.86 7.91 21.64
N GLY A 192 -10.79 8.06 22.42
CA GLY A 192 -10.19 6.99 23.22
C GLY A 192 -9.25 6.05 22.47
N TRP A 193 -8.79 6.43 21.27
CA TRP A 193 -7.77 5.67 20.54
C TRP A 193 -6.38 6.09 21.01
N ALA A 194 -5.47 5.13 21.13
CA ALA A 194 -4.05 5.39 21.23
C ALA A 194 -3.48 5.54 19.82
N VAL A 195 -2.87 6.69 19.52
CA VAL A 195 -2.30 6.99 18.20
C VAL A 195 -0.80 7.15 18.33
N ILE A 196 -0.05 6.43 17.50
CA ILE A 196 1.41 6.45 17.42
C ILE A 196 1.75 6.96 16.02
N SER A 197 2.42 8.11 15.93
CA SER A 197 2.91 8.66 14.66
C SER A 197 4.26 8.03 14.29
N GLY A 198 4.35 7.48 13.09
CA GLY A 198 5.60 7.01 12.45
C GLY A 198 5.95 7.86 11.22
N SER A 199 7.06 7.55 10.54
CA SER A 199 7.56 8.24 9.34
C SER A 199 6.56 8.20 8.16
N GLY A 200 5.49 9.01 8.22
CA GLY A 200 4.45 9.11 7.21
C GLY A 200 3.19 8.25 7.44
N ALA A 201 3.03 7.60 8.60
CA ALA A 201 1.84 6.79 8.92
C ALA A 201 1.39 6.95 10.38
N LEU A 202 0.08 6.87 10.61
CA LEU A 202 -0.54 6.90 11.95
C LEU A 202 -0.94 5.48 12.34
N ARG A 203 -0.32 4.90 13.37
CA ARG A 203 -0.77 3.62 13.93
C ARG A 203 -1.77 3.89 15.05
N ILE A 204 -2.98 3.37 14.92
CA ILE A 204 -4.03 3.48 15.92
C ILE A 204 -4.26 2.12 16.59
N GLN A 205 -4.45 2.17 17.90
CA GLN A 205 -4.79 1.01 18.72
C GLN A 205 -5.93 1.41 19.63
N ARG A 206 -6.84 0.49 19.90
CA ARG A 206 -7.87 0.74 20.90
C ARG A 206 -7.15 0.81 22.24
N ARG A 207 -7.28 1.92 22.98
CA ARG A 207 -6.80 1.95 24.36
C ARG A 207 -7.64 0.90 25.09
N GLY A 208 -7.02 -0.19 25.52
CA GLY A 208 -7.70 -1.17 26.37
C GLY A 208 -8.23 -0.47 27.63
N PRO A 209 -9.24 -1.03 28.31
CA PRO A 209 -9.58 -0.54 29.64
C PRO A 209 -8.29 -0.54 30.46
N ASN A 210 -7.93 0.63 30.99
CA ASN A 210 -6.82 0.76 31.93
C ASN A 210 -7.23 -0.07 33.15
N LEU A 211 -6.79 -1.33 33.23
CA LEU A 211 -6.96 -2.13 34.43
C LEU A 211 -6.18 -1.39 35.52
N PRO A 212 -6.80 -1.06 36.68
CA PRO A 212 -6.06 -0.54 37.80
C PRO A 212 -4.91 -1.51 38.13
N PRO A 213 -3.74 -1.02 38.59
CA PRO A 213 -2.66 -1.89 39.01
C PRO A 213 -3.21 -2.92 40.00
N PRO A 214 -2.75 -4.19 39.94
CA PRO A 214 -3.18 -5.18 40.91
C PRO A 214 -2.87 -4.64 42.31
N GLU A 215 -3.90 -4.40 43.11
CA GLU A 215 -3.74 -4.20 44.54
C GLU A 215 -3.03 -5.47 45.04
N VAL A 216 -1.73 -5.34 45.34
CA VAL A 216 -1.00 -6.36 46.09
C VAL A 216 -1.70 -6.47 47.44
N PRO A 217 -2.39 -7.59 47.75
CA PRO A 217 -2.89 -7.78 49.09
C PRO A 217 -1.68 -7.87 50.02
N ALA A 218 -1.69 -7.06 51.08
CA ALA A 218 -0.71 -7.19 52.15
C ALA A 218 -0.78 -8.63 52.69
N ASP A 219 0.36 -9.32 52.57
CA ASP A 219 0.51 -10.72 52.97
C ASP A 219 0.26 -10.83 54.48
N ASN A 220 -0.89 -11.38 54.85
CA ASN A 220 -1.19 -11.74 56.22
C ASN A 220 -0.31 -12.95 56.58
N SER A 221 0.80 -12.69 57.25
CA SER A 221 1.66 -13.71 57.84
C SER A 221 0.86 -14.53 58.87
N ILE A 222 0.49 -15.75 58.50
CA ILE A 222 0.10 -16.81 59.42
C ILE A 222 1.39 -17.41 59.98
N THR A 223 1.55 -17.46 61.30
CA THR A 223 1.87 -18.67 62.09
C THR A 223 2.43 -18.29 63.47
N GLY A 224 1.74 -18.76 64.50
CA GLY A 224 2.18 -18.95 65.88
C GLY A 224 1.26 -19.97 66.51
#